data_AF-A0A924Q6U9-F1
#
_entry.id   AF-A0A924Q6U9-F1
#
_cell.length_a   1.000
_cell.length_b   1.000
_cell.length_c   1.000
_cell.angle_alpha   90.00
_cell.angle_beta   90.00
_cell.angle_gamma   90.00
#
_symmetry.space_group_name_H-M   'P 1'
#
loop_
_entity.id
_entity.type
_entity.pdbx_description
1 polymer ?
#
loop_
_entity_poly.entity_id
_entity_poly.type
_entity_poly.pdbx_seq_one_letter_code
_entity_poly.pdbx_strand_id
1 'polypeptide(L)'
;MNATKTSHAKTNLTTVHVLAALLERLENSSVPIGAEQYRSVVLHLVNEFNEVSDLGLGALLDAHPAAAQVYENVNYANAGLCRSSLEISL
;
A
#
# COMPACT_ATOMS: atom_id res chain seq x y z
N MET A 1 19.41 -14.34 -21.33
CA MET A 1 19.12 -12.91 -21.08
C MET A 1 17.87 -12.83 -20.21
N ASN A 2 17.98 -12.58 -18.90
CA ASN A 2 16.81 -12.37 -18.01
C ASN A 2 17.18 -11.79 -16.62
N ALA A 3 18.23 -10.95 -16.51
CA ALA A 3 18.74 -10.49 -15.21
C ALA A 3 18.26 -9.08 -14.80
N THR A 4 17.51 -8.37 -15.64
CA THR A 4 17.18 -6.94 -15.40
C THR A 4 15.83 -6.70 -14.72
N LYS A 5 14.90 -7.68 -14.72
CA LYS A 5 13.55 -7.48 -14.17
C LYS A 5 13.46 -7.73 -12.65
N THR A 6 14.32 -8.60 -12.12
CA THR A 6 14.32 -8.98 -10.69
C THR A 6 14.83 -7.86 -9.78
N SER A 7 15.80 -7.07 -10.23
CA SER A 7 16.36 -5.98 -9.43
C SER A 7 15.37 -4.82 -9.28
N HIS A 8 14.66 -4.46 -10.36
CA HIS A 8 13.66 -3.38 -10.33
C HIS A 8 12.49 -3.72 -9.39
N ALA A 9 11.94 -4.93 -9.50
CA ALA A 9 10.84 -5.38 -8.64
C ALA A 9 11.22 -5.39 -7.14
N LYS A 10 12.46 -5.78 -6.81
CA LYS A 10 12.95 -5.78 -5.43
C LYS A 10 13.09 -4.36 -4.85
N THR A 11 13.52 -3.40 -5.68
CA THR A 11 13.58 -1.99 -5.28
C THR A 11 12.17 -1.45 -5.01
N ASN A 12 11.21 -1.73 -5.90
CA ASN A 12 9.81 -1.30 -5.76
C ASN A 12 9.19 -1.82 -4.45
N LEU A 13 9.39 -3.10 -4.10
CA LEU A 13 8.84 -3.66 -2.86
C LEU A 13 9.42 -2.99 -1.59
N THR A 14 10.69 -2.58 -1.64
CA THR A 14 11.30 -1.86 -0.52
C THR A 14 10.70 -0.45 -0.38
N THR A 15 10.49 0.25 -1.50
CA THR A 15 9.83 1.56 -1.51
C THR A 15 8.40 1.47 -1.00
N VAL A 16 7.62 0.48 -1.46
CA VAL A 16 6.26 0.20 -0.99
C VAL A 16 6.25 -0.03 0.53
N HIS A 17 7.22 -0.77 1.07
CA HIS A 17 7.32 -1.01 2.50
C HIS A 17 7.54 0.29 3.28
N VAL A 18 8.49 1.12 2.83
CA VAL A 18 8.77 2.40 3.50
C VAL A 18 7.55 3.33 3.46
N LEU A 19 6.85 3.39 2.33
CA LEU A 19 5.64 4.21 2.19
C LEU A 19 4.47 3.66 3.00
N ALA A 20 4.30 2.35 3.07
CA ALA A 20 3.30 1.71 3.92
C ALA A 20 3.55 2.00 5.41
N ALA A 21 4.79 1.82 5.88
CA ALA A 21 5.16 2.16 7.25
C ALA A 21 5.03 3.66 7.56
N LEU A 22 5.29 4.52 6.59
CA LEU A 22 5.07 5.96 6.72
C LEU A 22 3.57 6.27 6.86
N LEU A 23 2.74 5.69 6.00
CA LEU A 23 1.29 5.87 6.05
C LEU A 23 0.72 5.41 7.40
N GLU A 24 1.10 4.23 7.88
CA GLU A 24 0.73 3.73 9.22
C GLU A 24 1.05 4.73 10.33
N ARG A 25 2.26 5.31 10.28
CA ARG A 25 2.67 6.32 11.26
C ARG A 25 1.87 7.60 11.15
N LEU A 26 1.46 8.01 9.95
CA LEU A 26 0.61 9.19 9.76
C LEU A 26 -0.79 8.93 10.31
N GLU A 27 -1.35 7.75 10.07
CA GLU A 27 -2.68 7.34 10.54
C GLU A 27 -2.74 7.26 12.08
N ASN A 28 -1.66 6.79 12.71
CA ASN A 28 -1.54 6.67 14.17
C ASN A 28 -0.96 7.93 14.84
N SER A 29 -0.63 8.97 14.07
CA SER A 29 -0.02 10.19 14.60
C SER A 29 -1.05 11.03 15.35
N SER A 30 -0.74 11.41 16.60
CA SER A 30 -1.52 12.39 17.37
C SER A 30 -1.23 13.85 16.96
N VAL A 31 -0.24 14.07 16.09
CA VAL A 31 0.09 15.40 15.56
C VAL A 31 -0.72 15.65 14.28
N PRO A 32 -1.35 16.84 14.12
CA PRO A 32 -2.08 17.17 12.92
C PRO A 32 -1.16 17.16 11.70
N ILE A 33 -1.47 16.29 10.74
CA ILE A 33 -0.79 16.19 9.46
C ILE A 33 -1.55 17.03 8.44
N GLY A 34 -0.82 17.80 7.62
CA GLY A 34 -1.42 18.55 6.53
C GLY A 34 -2.03 17.59 5.49
N ALA A 35 -3.26 17.89 5.06
CA ALA A 35 -3.99 17.05 4.10
C ALA A 35 -3.21 16.81 2.79
N GLU A 36 -2.44 17.81 2.35
CA GLU A 36 -1.59 17.71 1.15
C GLU A 36 -0.45 16.70 1.32
N GLN A 37 0.16 16.65 2.51
CA GLN A 37 1.24 15.71 2.81
C GLN A 37 0.71 14.27 2.88
N TYR A 38 -0.43 14.08 3.55
CA TYR A 38 -1.11 12.79 3.58
C TYR A 38 -1.46 12.32 2.16
N ARG A 39 -2.08 13.20 1.37
CA ARG A 39 -2.45 12.90 -0.02
C ARG A 39 -1.25 12.56 -0.88
N SER A 40 -0.13 13.26 -0.72
CA SER A 40 1.11 12.98 -1.46
C SER A 40 1.65 11.58 -1.17
N VAL A 41 1.65 11.15 0.10
CA VAL A 41 2.09 9.80 0.50
C VAL A 41 1.17 8.73 -0.08
N VAL A 42 -0.15 8.92 0.03
CA VAL A 42 -1.14 7.97 -0.53
C VAL A 42 -0.98 7.85 -2.04
N LEU A 43 -0.92 8.96 -2.78
CA LEU A 43 -0.77 8.93 -4.24
C LEU A 43 0.53 8.25 -4.67
N HIS A 44 1.63 8.48 -3.95
CA HIS A 44 2.89 7.83 -4.26
C HIS A 44 2.81 6.32 -3.99
N LEU A 45 2.25 5.91 -2.85
CA LEU A 45 2.04 4.50 -2.53
C LEU A 45 1.18 3.79 -3.60
N VAL A 46 0.14 4.46 -4.10
CA VAL A 46 -0.71 3.93 -5.18
C VAL A 46 0.06 3.74 -6.47
N ASN A 47 0.95 4.67 -6.85
CA ASN A 47 1.80 4.49 -8.02
C ASN A 47 2.68 3.24 -7.88
N GLU A 48 3.35 3.09 -6.74
CA GLU A 48 4.24 1.94 -6.51
C GLU A 48 3.48 0.60 -6.52
N PHE A 49 2.23 0.58 -6.04
CA PHE A 49 1.38 -0.62 -6.13
C PHE A 49 1.08 -1.07 -7.56
N ASN A 50 1.07 -0.16 -8.54
CA ASN A 50 0.89 -0.52 -9.94
C ASN A 50 2.16 -1.10 -10.57
N GLU A 51 3.33 -0.78 -10.02
CA GLU A 51 4.63 -1.19 -10.56
C GLU A 51 5.23 -2.43 -9.87
N VAL A 52 4.79 -2.72 -8.64
CA VAL A 52 5.27 -3.87 -7.87
C VAL A 52 4.64 -5.19 -8.35
N SER A 53 5.45 -6.24 -8.38
CA SER A 53 4.97 -7.60 -8.68
C SER A 53 4.47 -8.29 -7.40
N ASP A 54 3.45 -9.13 -7.54
CA ASP A 54 2.66 -9.73 -6.44
C ASP A 54 3.47 -10.51 -5.38
N LEU A 55 4.65 -11.01 -5.75
CA LEU A 55 5.55 -11.76 -4.87
C LEU A 55 6.01 -10.92 -3.66
N GLY A 56 5.39 -11.17 -2.50
CA GLY A 56 5.72 -10.54 -1.23
C GLY A 56 4.84 -9.33 -0.87
N LEU A 57 4.01 -8.86 -1.80
CA LEU A 57 3.09 -7.75 -1.55
C LEU A 57 2.01 -8.14 -0.53
N GLY A 58 1.45 -9.35 -0.62
CA GLY A 58 0.44 -9.84 0.33
C GLY A 58 0.90 -9.73 1.79
N ALA A 59 2.08 -10.27 2.10
CA ALA A 59 2.64 -10.26 3.46
C ALA A 59 2.93 -8.86 4.00
N LEU A 60 3.29 -7.92 3.11
CA LEU A 60 3.48 -6.51 3.46
C LEU A 60 2.13 -5.86 3.81
N LEU A 61 1.10 -6.13 3.03
CA LEU A 61 -0.25 -5.59 3.28
C LEU A 61 -0.85 -6.17 4.58
N ASP A 62 -0.59 -7.43 4.91
CA ASP A 62 -0.95 -8.02 6.21
C ASP A 62 -0.28 -7.33 7.41
N ALA A 63 0.91 -6.75 7.22
CA ALA A 63 1.63 -6.04 8.28
C ALA A 63 1.25 -4.55 8.41
N HIS A 64 0.58 -3.98 7.40
CA HIS A 64 0.28 -2.55 7.29
C HIS A 64 -1.19 -2.31 6.89
N PRO A 65 -2.14 -2.30 7.85
CA PRO A 65 -3.57 -2.23 7.57
C PRO A 65 -4.02 -0.99 6.75
N ALA A 66 -3.46 0.19 6.96
CA ALA A 66 -3.79 1.38 6.18
C ALA A 66 -3.32 1.25 4.71
N ALA A 67 -2.16 0.64 4.49
CA ALA A 67 -1.68 0.35 3.15
C ALA A 67 -2.54 -0.73 2.46
N ALA A 68 -3.01 -1.74 3.21
CA ALA A 68 -3.98 -2.72 2.73
C ALA A 68 -5.28 -2.07 2.27
N GLN A 69 -5.86 -1.18 3.07
CA GLN A 69 -7.08 -0.45 2.72
C GLN A 69 -6.91 0.39 1.45
N VAL A 70 -5.79 1.11 1.30
CA VAL A 70 -5.51 1.88 0.07
C VAL A 70 -5.39 0.95 -1.14
N TYR A 71 -4.65 -0.16 -0.99
CA TYR A 71 -4.50 -1.15 -2.06
C TYR A 71 -5.86 -1.72 -2.48
N GLU A 72 -6.70 -2.11 -1.52
CA GLU A 72 -8.05 -2.63 -1.76
C GLU A 72 -8.94 -1.59 -2.48
N ASN A 73 -8.93 -0.34 -2.02
CA ASN A 73 -9.73 0.74 -2.60
C ASN A 73 -9.35 1.03 -4.07
N VAL A 74 -8.05 1.00 -4.39
CA VAL A 74 -7.58 1.23 -5.76
C VAL A 74 -7.86 0.03 -6.67
N ASN A 75 -7.71 -1.19 -6.13
CA ASN A 75 -7.89 -2.42 -6.88
C ASN A 75 -9.32 -2.96 -6.79
N TYR A 76 -10.28 -2.17 -6.28
CA TYR A 76 -11.66 -2.59 -6.05
C TYR A 76 -12.35 -3.13 -7.31
N ALA A 77 -12.01 -2.58 -8.50
CA ALA A 77 -12.52 -3.08 -9.78
C ALA A 77 -11.99 -4.47 -10.17
N ASN A 78 -10.85 -4.89 -9.61
CA ASN A 78 -10.18 -6.17 -9.88
C ASN A 78 -10.32 -7.18 -8.72
N ALA A 79 -10.53 -6.70 -7.49
CA ALA A 79 -10.77 -7.48 -6.29
C ALA A 79 -12.29 -7.56 -6.03
N GLY A 80 -12.97 -8.46 -6.75
CA GLY A 80 -14.42 -8.63 -6.68
C GLY A 80 -15.00 -9.10 -5.33
N LEU A 81 -14.22 -9.14 -4.26
CA LEU A 81 -14.67 -9.30 -2.87
C LEU A 81 -13.58 -8.75 -1.94
N CYS A 82 -13.97 -7.88 -1.03
CA CYS A 82 -13.14 -7.28 0.01
C CYS A 82 -12.27 -8.35 0.71
N ARG A 83 -10.98 -8.08 0.91
CA ARG A 83 -10.09 -8.89 1.75
C ARG A 83 -10.43 -8.71 3.24
N SER A 84 -11.03 -7.58 3.57
CA SER A 84 -11.63 -7.29 4.87
C SER A 84 -13.14 -7.61 4.80
N SER A 85 -13.63 -8.55 5.62
CA SER A 85 -15.08 -8.67 5.84
C SER A 85 -15.57 -7.32 6.33
N LEU A 86 -16.58 -6.75 5.69
CA LEU A 86 -17.29 -5.58 6.20
C LEU A 86 -17.87 -5.96 7.57
N GLU A 87 -17.10 -5.76 8.64
CA GLU A 87 -17.63 -5.82 9.99
C GLU A 87 -18.64 -4.69 10.09
N ILE A 88 -19.90 -5.08 10.03
CA ILE A 88 -21.07 -4.24 10.19
C ILE A 88 -20.89 -3.42 11.46
N SER A 89 -20.76 -2.10 11.31
CA SER A 89 -21.02 -1.17 12.40
C SER A 89 -22.53 -1.16 12.65
N LEU A 90 -22.94 -1.70 13.79
CA LEU A 90 -24.32 -1.67 14.31
C LEU A 90 -24.65 -0.31 14.94
#